data_AF-A0A7W1FE34-F1
#
_entry.id   AF-A0A7W1FE34-F1
#
_cell.length_a   1.000
_cell.length_b   1.000
_cell.length_c   1.000
_cell.angle_alpha   90.00
_cell.angle_beta   90.00
_cell.angle_gamma   90.00
#
_symmetry.space_group_name_H-M   'P 1'
#
loop_
_entity.id
_entity.type
_entity.pdbx_description
1 polymer ?
#
loop_
_entity_poly.entity_id
_entity_poly.type
_entity_poly.pdbx_seq_one_letter_code
_entity_poly.pdbx_strand_id
1 'polypeptide(L)'
;MELGVYAERLAESGLRVFERAVEESRRNQQNYVSFGHILKQLAVENPDAFADALSDSNAKPLLTDELLEKIVLGSPDWRGKGVRISPPVILLFQRAMRITRANGREKIEAADLFSALAQTSKAGRSLVFCRVSTPHCFVVQE
;
A
#
# COMPACT_ATOMS: atom_id res chain seq x y z
N MET A 1 -17.47 -4.46 4.08
CA MET A 1 -16.23 -5.10 4.52
C MET A 1 -15.78 -4.36 5.75
N GLU A 2 -15.71 -5.04 6.90
CA GLU A 2 -15.39 -4.43 8.18
C GLU A 2 -13.87 -4.29 8.34
N LEU A 3 -13.40 -3.12 8.81
CA LEU A 3 -11.98 -2.87 9.07
C LEU A 3 -11.40 -3.87 10.10
N GLY A 4 -12.25 -4.41 10.99
CA GLY A 4 -11.86 -5.39 12.02
C GLY A 4 -11.20 -6.65 11.47
N VAL A 5 -11.62 -7.14 10.30
CA VAL A 5 -11.04 -8.35 9.68
C VAL A 5 -9.57 -8.15 9.30
N TYR A 6 -9.16 -6.92 8.96
CA TYR A 6 -7.77 -6.61 8.69
C TYR A 6 -6.97 -6.52 9.99
N ALA A 7 -7.54 -5.91 11.03
CA ALA A 7 -6.87 -5.77 12.32
C ALA A 7 -6.55 -7.14 12.96
N GLU A 8 -7.44 -8.13 12.83
CA GLU A 8 -7.21 -9.49 13.33
C GLU A 8 -6.06 -10.22 12.63
N ARG A 9 -5.80 -9.86 11.36
CA ARG A 9 -4.80 -10.49 10.50
C ARG A 9 -3.44 -9.79 10.50
N LEU A 10 -3.35 -8.66 11.21
CA LEU A 10 -2.15 -7.85 11.28
C LEU A 10 -1.46 -8.05 12.64
N ALA A 11 -0.14 -8.12 12.60
CA ALA A 11 0.70 -7.94 13.77
C ALA A 11 0.86 -6.43 14.05
N GLU A 12 1.51 -6.09 15.15
CA GLU A 12 1.61 -4.70 15.63
C GLU A 12 2.14 -3.73 14.55
N SER A 13 3.24 -4.07 13.86
CA SER A 13 3.82 -3.20 12.82
C SER A 13 2.93 -3.07 11.58
N GLY A 14 2.29 -4.17 11.15
CA GLY A 14 1.34 -4.15 10.04
C GLY A 14 0.06 -3.36 10.37
N LEU A 15 -0.39 -3.45 11.63
CA LEU A 15 -1.56 -2.75 12.13
C LEU A 15 -1.31 -1.24 12.17
N ARG A 16 -0.16 -0.79 12.70
CA ARG A 16 0.22 0.63 12.71
C ARG A 16 0.21 1.25 11.31
N VAL A 17 0.76 0.55 10.32
CA VAL A 17 0.75 0.99 8.91
C VAL A 17 -0.69 1.15 8.41
N PHE A 18 -1.54 0.17 8.66
CA PHE A 18 -2.92 0.17 8.20
C PHE A 18 -3.78 1.24 8.87
N GLU A 19 -3.68 1.38 10.19
CA GLU A 19 -4.42 2.39 10.97
C GLU A 19 -4.04 3.80 10.55
N ARG A 20 -2.74 4.10 10.42
CA ARG A 20 -2.27 5.41 9.94
C ARG A 20 -2.78 5.71 8.52
N ALA A 21 -2.85 4.71 7.65
CA ALA A 21 -3.36 4.88 6.29
C ALA A 21 -4.88 5.17 6.28
N VAL A 22 -5.63 4.51 7.18
CA VAL A 22 -7.05 4.78 7.39
C VAL A 22 -7.25 6.20 7.96
N GLU A 23 -6.48 6.58 8.96
CA GLU A 23 -6.52 7.92 9.57
C GLU A 23 -6.21 9.01 8.55
N GLU A 24 -5.18 8.84 7.73
CA GLU A 24 -4.83 9.78 6.67
C GLU A 24 -5.97 9.91 5.64
N SER A 25 -6.57 8.79 5.22
CA SER A 25 -7.70 8.83 4.28
C SER A 25 -8.92 9.56 4.85
N ARG A 26 -9.13 9.50 6.18
CA ARG A 26 -10.19 10.22 6.89
C ARG A 26 -9.85 11.70 7.04
N ARG A 27 -8.60 12.02 7.40
CA ARG A 27 -8.10 13.40 7.50
C ARG A 27 -8.23 14.14 6.17
N ASN A 28 -8.00 13.45 5.06
CA ASN A 28 -8.16 13.98 3.70
C ASN A 28 -9.60 13.94 3.19
N GLN A 29 -10.58 13.50 4.01
CA GLN A 29 -11.99 13.34 3.65
C GLN A 29 -12.25 12.41 2.45
N GLN A 30 -11.27 11.56 2.11
CA GLN A 30 -11.39 10.60 1.02
C GLN A 30 -12.16 9.36 1.47
N ASN A 31 -12.01 8.92 2.72
CA ASN A 31 -12.58 7.66 3.24
C ASN A 31 -12.28 6.45 2.34
N TYR A 32 -11.16 6.51 1.61
CA TYR A 32 -10.75 5.52 0.62
C TYR A 32 -9.25 5.25 0.77
N VAL A 33 -8.90 4.05 1.23
CA VAL A 33 -7.50 3.63 1.40
C VAL A 33 -6.97 3.12 0.07
N SER A 34 -6.25 3.99 -0.63
CA SER A 34 -5.54 3.67 -1.85
C SER A 34 -4.16 3.06 -1.57
N PHE A 35 -3.54 2.52 -2.60
CA PHE A 35 -2.17 1.99 -2.53
C PHE A 35 -1.16 3.07 -2.10
N GLY A 36 -1.37 4.32 -2.49
CA GLY A 36 -0.52 5.45 -2.09
C GLY A 36 -0.51 5.68 -0.58
N HIS A 37 -1.66 5.52 0.09
CA HIS A 37 -1.75 5.63 1.55
C HIS A 37 -0.88 4.56 2.23
N ILE A 38 -0.98 3.30 1.80
CA ILE A 38 -0.18 2.21 2.37
C ILE A 38 1.32 2.43 2.10
N LEU A 39 1.68 2.84 0.89
CA LEU A 39 3.07 3.07 0.52
C LEU A 39 3.70 4.19 1.37
N LYS A 40 2.98 5.30 1.56
CA LYS A 40 3.41 6.40 2.41
C LYS A 40 3.63 5.96 3.85
N GLN A 41 2.69 5.21 4.43
CA GLN A 41 2.83 4.75 5.81
C GLN A 41 3.92 3.70 6.00
N LEU A 42 4.22 2.89 4.97
CA LEU A 42 5.36 1.97 5.01
C LEU A 42 6.71 2.70 4.97
N ALA A 43 6.81 3.78 4.20
CA ALA A 43 8.01 4.63 4.18
C ALA A 43 8.28 5.26 5.55
N VAL A 44 7.22 5.64 6.27
CA VAL A 44 7.31 6.18 7.64
C VAL A 44 7.67 5.09 8.65
N GLU A 45 7.09 3.89 8.53
CA GLU A 45 7.30 2.82 9.51
C GLU A 45 8.69 2.16 9.40
N ASN A 46 9.21 2.00 8.18
CA ASN A 46 10.52 1.37 7.93
C ASN A 46 11.32 2.16 6.89
N PRO A 47 11.87 3.33 7.26
CA PRO A 47 12.57 4.21 6.32
C PRO A 47 13.81 3.56 5.70
N ASP A 48 14.57 2.79 6.48
CA ASP A 48 15.80 2.12 6.00
C ASP A 48 15.47 1.05 4.96
N ALA A 49 14.52 0.15 5.28
CA ALA A 49 14.09 -0.88 4.33
C ALA A 49 13.51 -0.26 3.05
N PHE A 50 12.75 0.83 3.20
CA PHE A 50 12.19 1.58 2.06
C PHE A 50 13.29 2.19 1.19
N ALA A 51 14.29 2.82 1.80
CA ALA A 51 15.46 3.37 1.11
C ALA A 51 16.27 2.27 0.40
N ASP A 52 16.42 1.10 1.01
CA ASP A 52 17.12 -0.05 0.42
C ASP A 52 16.41 -0.59 -0.82
N ALA A 53 15.08 -0.79 -0.79
CA ALA A 53 14.37 -1.22 -2.00
C ALA A 53 14.33 -0.16 -3.10
N LEU A 54 14.38 1.12 -2.73
CA LEU A 54 14.56 2.21 -3.68
C LEU A 54 15.98 2.27 -4.24
N SER A 55 16.98 1.82 -3.48
CA SER A 55 18.37 1.74 -3.93
C SER A 55 18.60 0.60 -4.93
N ASP A 56 17.93 -0.54 -4.72
CA ASP A 56 18.02 -1.73 -5.59
C ASP A 56 17.16 -1.61 -6.87
N SER A 57 16.33 -0.59 -6.97
CA SER A 57 15.57 -0.26 -8.17
C SER A 57 16.12 1.04 -8.78
N ASN A 58 16.09 1.20 -10.10
CA ASN A 58 16.40 2.49 -10.75
C ASN A 58 15.40 3.63 -10.36
N ALA A 59 14.57 3.45 -9.33
CA ALA A 59 13.56 4.37 -8.85
C ALA A 59 14.08 5.40 -7.83
N LYS A 60 15.39 5.37 -7.53
CA LYS A 60 16.05 6.20 -6.51
C LYS A 60 15.79 7.73 -6.55
N PRO A 61 15.40 8.39 -7.67
CA PRO A 61 15.02 9.81 -7.63
C PRO A 61 13.51 10.09 -7.68
N LEU A 62 12.62 9.10 -7.76
CA LEU A 62 11.22 9.35 -8.15
C LEU A 62 10.21 9.35 -7.00
N LEU A 63 10.38 8.52 -5.96
CA LEU A 63 9.43 8.44 -4.84
C LEU A 63 9.80 9.42 -3.73
N THR A 64 9.65 10.72 -4.00
CA THR A 64 9.72 11.77 -2.97
C THR A 64 8.43 11.82 -2.15
N ASP A 65 8.49 12.37 -0.93
CA ASP A 65 7.30 12.65 -0.11
C ASP A 65 6.26 13.46 -0.91
N GLU A 66 6.71 14.42 -1.71
CA GLU A 66 5.84 15.22 -2.58
C GLU A 66 5.13 14.38 -3.65
N LEU A 67 5.81 13.39 -4.26
CA LEU A 67 5.16 12.49 -5.21
C LEU A 67 4.15 11.58 -4.50
N LEU A 68 4.49 11.07 -3.32
CA LEU A 68 3.58 10.24 -2.52
C LEU A 68 2.33 11.02 -2.13
N GLU A 69 2.49 12.29 -1.72
CA GLU A 69 1.38 13.18 -1.43
C GLU A 69 0.51 13.44 -2.67
N LYS A 70 1.11 13.70 -3.83
CA LYS A 70 0.38 13.86 -5.09
C LYS A 70 -0.44 12.62 -5.44
N ILE A 71 0.11 11.42 -5.26
CA ILE A 71 -0.60 10.16 -5.49
C ILE A 71 -1.76 9.98 -4.51
N VAL A 72 -1.54 10.30 -3.23
CA VAL A 72 -2.59 10.25 -2.20
C VAL A 72 -3.71 11.22 -2.52
N LEU A 73 -3.41 12.48 -2.81
CA LEU A 73 -4.40 13.51 -3.13
C LEU A 73 -5.17 13.20 -4.42
N GLY A 74 -4.53 12.56 -5.42
CA GLY A 74 -5.18 12.11 -6.64
C GLY A 74 -6.03 10.84 -6.49
N SER A 75 -6.07 10.24 -5.30
CA SER A 75 -6.85 9.02 -5.05
C SER A 75 -8.36 9.31 -5.00
N PRO A 76 -9.21 8.35 -5.43
CA PRO A 76 -10.66 8.51 -5.37
C PRO A 76 -11.18 8.79 -3.96
N ASP A 77 -12.29 9.52 -3.84
CA ASP A 77 -13.06 9.64 -2.61
C ASP A 77 -14.20 8.60 -2.53
N TRP A 78 -14.64 8.32 -1.32
CA TRP A 78 -15.77 7.48 -1.01
C TRP A 78 -16.74 8.23 -0.10
N ARG A 79 -17.96 8.47 -0.60
CA ARG A 79 -19.01 9.22 0.10
C ARG A 79 -20.01 8.33 0.86
N GLY A 80 -19.80 7.02 0.86
CA GLY A 80 -20.63 6.07 1.59
C GLY A 80 -20.25 5.99 3.07
N LYS A 81 -20.95 5.14 3.82
CA LYS A 81 -20.61 4.85 5.22
C LYS A 81 -19.29 4.08 5.31
N GLY A 82 -18.45 4.45 6.28
CA GLY A 82 -17.19 3.78 6.60
C GLY A 82 -16.06 4.11 5.63
N VAL A 83 -14.99 3.32 5.69
CA VAL A 83 -13.80 3.48 4.85
C VAL A 83 -13.75 2.33 3.85
N ARG A 84 -13.51 2.64 2.58
CA ARG A 84 -13.34 1.64 1.52
C ARG A 84 -11.87 1.38 1.25
N ILE A 85 -11.51 0.13 1.01
CA ILE A 85 -10.14 -0.26 0.66
C ILE A 85 -10.07 -0.52 -0.84
N SER A 86 -9.05 0.01 -1.50
CA SER A 86 -8.86 -0.19 -2.94
C SER A 86 -8.51 -1.64 -3.28
N PRO A 87 -8.96 -2.20 -4.43
CA PRO A 87 -8.61 -3.55 -4.83
C PRO A 87 -7.10 -3.84 -4.86
N PRO A 88 -6.22 -2.92 -5.32
CA PRO A 88 -4.77 -3.13 -5.25
C PRO A 88 -4.25 -3.35 -3.82
N VAL A 89 -4.81 -2.64 -2.84
CA VAL A 89 -4.46 -2.83 -1.42
C VAL A 89 -4.92 -4.20 -0.92
N ILE A 90 -6.11 -4.66 -1.31
CA ILE A 90 -6.58 -6.01 -0.95
C ILE A 90 -5.62 -7.08 -1.49
N LEU A 91 -5.19 -6.95 -2.76
CA LEU A 91 -4.23 -7.87 -3.38
C LEU A 91 -2.87 -7.84 -2.66
N LEU A 92 -2.42 -6.66 -2.23
CA LEU A 92 -1.21 -6.52 -1.43
C LEU A 92 -1.31 -7.31 -0.11
N PHE A 93 -2.39 -7.14 0.64
CA PHE A 93 -2.61 -7.88 1.89
C PHE A 93 -2.71 -9.40 1.67
N GLN A 94 -3.38 -9.84 0.60
CA GLN A 94 -3.45 -11.26 0.25
C GLN A 94 -2.07 -11.83 -0.07
N ARG A 95 -1.21 -11.07 -0.74
CA ARG A 95 0.17 -11.48 -1.03
C ARG A 95 1.03 -11.51 0.21
N ALA A 96 0.94 -10.48 1.06
CA ALA A 96 1.63 -10.43 2.35
C ALA A 96 1.24 -11.64 3.20
N MET A 97 -0.06 -11.98 3.28
CA MET A 97 -0.53 -13.17 4.00
C MET A 97 0.09 -14.48 3.47
N ARG A 98 0.30 -14.60 2.14
CA ARG A 98 0.99 -15.78 1.57
C ARG A 98 2.45 -15.86 2.02
N ILE A 99 3.15 -14.73 2.07
CA ILE A 99 4.54 -14.63 2.54
C ILE A 99 4.61 -14.97 4.03
N THR A 100 3.76 -14.35 4.85
CA THR A 100 3.66 -14.60 6.29
C THR A 100 3.44 -16.08 6.59
N ARG A 101 2.49 -16.72 5.90
CA ARG A 101 2.20 -18.16 6.06
C ARG A 101 3.32 -19.07 5.60
N ALA A 102 3.98 -18.74 4.49
CA ALA A 102 5.15 -19.48 4.02
C ALA A 102 6.30 -19.46 5.06
N ASN A 103 6.35 -18.40 5.87
CA ASN A 103 7.30 -18.25 6.98
C ASN A 103 6.79 -18.82 8.32
N GLY A 104 5.67 -19.56 8.32
CA GLY A 104 5.11 -20.19 9.53
C GLY A 104 4.45 -19.22 10.52
N ARG A 105 4.20 -17.96 10.11
CA ARG A 105 3.51 -16.95 10.92
C ARG A 105 2.05 -16.82 10.48
N GLU A 106 1.19 -16.34 11.37
CA GLU A 106 -0.25 -16.15 11.11
C GLU A 106 -0.67 -14.68 10.93
N LYS A 107 0.17 -13.75 11.40
CA LYS A 107 -0.11 -12.30 11.40
C LYS A 107 0.90 -11.53 10.57
N ILE A 108 0.39 -10.64 9.73
CA ILE A 108 1.17 -9.85 8.77
C ILE A 108 1.92 -8.74 9.51
N GLU A 109 3.23 -8.67 9.34
CA GLU A 109 4.05 -7.54 9.77
C GLU A 109 4.31 -6.55 8.62
N ALA A 110 4.77 -5.35 8.95
CA ALA A 110 5.14 -4.35 7.96
C ALA A 110 6.20 -4.87 6.95
N ALA A 111 7.13 -5.71 7.41
CA ALA A 111 8.13 -6.36 6.55
C ALA A 111 7.51 -7.32 5.51
N ASP A 112 6.39 -7.97 5.82
CA ASP A 112 5.67 -8.83 4.88
C ASP A 112 4.95 -8.01 3.81
N LEU A 113 4.36 -6.87 4.20
CA LEU A 113 3.80 -5.90 3.25
C LEU A 113 4.89 -5.38 2.32
N PHE A 114 6.06 -5.04 2.86
CA PHE A 114 7.20 -4.60 2.11
C PHE A 114 7.70 -5.66 1.11
N SER A 115 7.83 -6.89 1.57
CA SER A 115 8.20 -8.04 0.72
C SER A 115 7.17 -8.26 -0.39
N ALA A 116 5.88 -8.12 -0.10
CA ALA A 116 4.81 -8.22 -1.08
C ALA A 116 4.88 -7.10 -2.14
N LEU A 117 5.23 -5.87 -1.74
CA LEU A 117 5.49 -4.75 -2.65
C LEU A 117 6.67 -5.04 -3.57
N ALA A 118 7.81 -5.43 -3.00
CA ALA A 118 9.05 -5.69 -3.74
C ALA A 118 8.92 -6.84 -4.74
N GLN A 119 8.11 -7.86 -4.45
CA GLN A 119 7.86 -8.91 -5.44
C GLN A 119 6.82 -8.52 -6.50
N THR A 120 6.07 -7.44 -6.30
CA THR A 120 5.15 -6.89 -7.32
C THR A 120 5.95 -6.10 -8.37
N SER A 121 7.08 -5.49 -7.98
CA SER A 121 7.97 -4.81 -8.92
C SER A 121 8.81 -5.76 -9.80
N LYS A 122 9.20 -6.95 -9.29
CA LYS A 122 9.97 -7.93 -10.08
C LYS A 122 9.18 -8.56 -11.25
N ALA A 123 7.84 -8.66 -11.13
CA ALA A 123 6.96 -9.11 -12.21
C ALA A 123 6.34 -7.94 -13.02
N GLY A 124 6.64 -6.69 -12.65
CA GLY A 124 6.07 -5.52 -13.28
C GLY A 124 6.96 -4.31 -13.05
N ARG A 125 7.74 -3.96 -14.07
CA ARG A 125 8.55 -2.74 -14.22
C ARG A 125 7.74 -1.42 -14.14
N SER A 126 6.60 -1.39 -13.46
CA SER A 126 5.56 -0.35 -13.58
C SER A 126 5.03 0.17 -12.25
N LEU A 127 5.78 0.07 -11.15
CA LEU A 127 5.39 0.74 -9.89
C LEU A 127 5.56 2.28 -9.96
N VAL A 128 6.27 2.78 -10.98
CA VAL A 128 6.40 4.22 -11.30
C VAL A 128 5.78 4.56 -12.66
N PHE A 129 4.79 3.78 -13.12
CA PHE A 129 3.98 4.11 -14.29
C PHE A 129 2.48 3.99 -14.02
N CYS A 130 2.05 4.25 -12.78
CA CYS A 130 0.67 4.68 -12.57
C CYS A 130 0.61 6.16 -13.00
N ARG A 131 0.47 6.33 -14.31
CA ARG A 131 0.30 7.57 -15.06
C ARG A 131 -0.54 8.56 -14.23
N VAL A 132 0.03 9.72 -13.92
CA VAL A 132 -0.60 10.90 -13.29
C VAL A 132 -1.65 11.53 -14.23
N SER A 133 -2.27 10.73 -15.10
CA SER A 133 -3.04 11.18 -16.24
C SER A 133 -4.00 10.07 -16.69
N THR A 134 -4.95 9.68 -15.85
CA THR A 134 -6.36 9.37 -16.20
C THR A 134 -7.07 8.63 -15.04
N PRO A 135 -8.36 8.91 -14.79
CA PRO A 135 -9.10 8.33 -13.67
C PRO A 135 -9.76 6.97 -14.00
N HIS A 136 -9.23 6.19 -14.95
CA HIS A 136 -9.84 4.92 -15.34
C HIS A 136 -8.82 3.78 -15.31
N CYS A 137 -9.03 2.85 -14.36
CA CYS A 137 -8.41 1.53 -14.36
C CYS A 137 -8.69 0.83 -15.69
N PHE A 138 -7.63 0.42 -16.39
CA PHE A 138 -7.72 -0.67 -17.36
C PHE A 138 -6.97 -1.88 -16.83
N VAL A 139 -7.71 -2.98 -16.73
CA VAL A 139 -7.17 -4.33 -16.61
C VAL A 139 -6.54 -4.67 -17.96
N VAL A 140 -5.31 -5.20 -17.96
CA VAL A 140 -4.79 -5.92 -19.13
C VAL A 140 -4.74 -7.39 -18.76
N GLN A 141 -5.59 -8.17 -19.44
CA GLN A 141 -5.45 -9.61 -19.54
C GLN A 141 -4.38 -9.92 -20.60
N GLU A 142 -3.52 -10.87 -20.20
CA GLU A 142 -2.50 -11.63 -20.93
C GLU A 142 -1.35 -10.88 -21.63
#